data_AF-A0A7Y5Y1T5-F1
#
_entry.id   AF-A0A7Y5Y1T5-F1
#
_cell.length_a   1.000
_cell.length_b   1.000
_cell.length_c   1.000
_cell.angle_alpha   90.00
_cell.angle_beta   90.00
_cell.angle_gamma   90.00
#
_symmetry.space_group_name_H-M   'P 1'
#
loop_
_entity.id
_entity.type
_entity.pdbx_description
1 polymer ?
#
loop_
_entity_poly.entity_id
_entity_poly.type
_entity_poly.pdbx_seq_one_letter_code
_entity_poly.pdbx_strand_id
1 'polypeptide(L)' 'MANKTLGTRQKLSFRVEPSQSRPRNPVALAAQQRAGGAGAHRKNASAQRQQLKSDLLKKLVGDPEKE' A
#
# COMPACT_ATOMS: atom_id res chain seq x y z
N MET A 1 30.14 46.49 14.05
CA MET A 1 29.77 45.78 15.29
C MET A 1 30.12 44.32 15.13
N ALA A 2 31.19 43.90 15.80
CA ALA A 2 31.65 42.51 15.82
C ALA A 2 30.71 41.68 16.70
N ASN A 3 30.35 40.49 16.23
CA ASN A 3 29.55 39.47 16.92
C ASN A 3 28.01 39.62 16.82
N LYS A 4 27.47 39.69 15.60
CA LYS A 4 26.15 39.06 15.33
C LYS A 4 26.35 37.53 15.38
N THR A 5 26.39 36.99 16.59
CA THR A 5 26.67 35.59 16.87
C THR A 5 25.57 34.69 16.29
N LEU A 6 25.95 33.46 15.91
CA LEU A 6 25.04 32.40 15.46
C LEU A 6 23.87 32.13 16.45
N GLY A 7 24.03 32.48 17.72
CA GLY A 7 23.03 32.27 18.78
C GLY A 7 21.79 33.17 18.71
N THR A 8 21.89 34.35 18.08
CA THR A 8 20.74 35.26 17.90
C THR A 8 20.12 35.18 16.51
N ARG A 9 20.65 34.31 15.63
CA ARG A 9 20.12 34.12 14.28
C ARG A 9 18.81 33.35 14.36
N GLN A 10 17.72 34.00 13.97
CA GLN A 10 16.45 33.33 13.72
C GLN A 10 16.67 32.23 12.68
N LYS A 11 16.44 30.98 13.06
CA LYS A 11 16.52 29.86 12.11
C LYS A 11 15.32 29.95 11.17
N LEU A 12 15.58 29.99 9.87
CA LEU A 12 14.53 29.85 8.87
C LEU A 12 14.08 28.39 8.88
N SER A 13 12.87 28.13 9.39
CA SER A 13 12.22 26.83 9.30
C SER A 13 11.31 26.81 8.08
N PHE A 14 11.46 25.78 7.26
CA PHE A 14 10.62 25.54 6.09
C PHE A 14 9.78 24.29 6.35
N ARG A 15 8.50 24.33 5.97
CA ARG A 15 7.68 23.12 5.95
C ARG A 15 8.12 22.29 4.75
N VAL A 16 8.53 21.05 5.01
CA VAL A 16 8.79 20.09 3.95
C VAL A 16 7.49 19.36 3.69
N GLU A 17 6.92 19.61 2.51
CA GLU A 17 5.73 18.90 2.07
C GLU A 17 6.06 17.42 1.79
N PRO A 18 5.13 16.48 1.99
CA PRO A 18 5.37 15.04 1.80
C PRO A 18 5.93 14.69 0.41
N SER A 19 5.56 15.46 -0.61
CA SER A 19 6.04 15.31 -2.00
C SER A 19 7.51 15.68 -2.19
N GLN A 20 8.09 16.47 -1.28
CA GLN A 20 9.48 16.92 -1.33
C GLN A 20 10.41 16.04 -0.49
N SER A 21 9.87 15.22 0.41
CA SER A 21 10.65 14.36 1.29
C SER A 21 10.99 13.02 0.63
N ARG A 22 12.29 12.68 0.58
CA ARG A 22 12.72 11.32 0.26
C ARG A 22 12.22 10.38 1.37
N PRO A 23 11.83 9.14 1.03
CA PRO A 23 11.41 8.18 2.04
C PRO A 23 12.56 7.93 3.02
N ARG A 24 12.21 7.92 4.30
CA ARG A 24 13.17 7.74 5.40
C ARG A 24 13.94 6.43 5.31
N ASN A 25 13.37 5.42 4.65
CA ASN A 25 13.99 4.13 4.40
C ASN A 25 14.17 3.93 2.89
N PRO A 26 15.41 3.83 2.37
CA PRO A 26 15.66 3.65 0.94
C PRO A 26 15.14 2.31 0.40
N VAL A 27 14.98 1.29 1.24
CA VAL A 27 14.45 -0.03 0.86
C VAL A 27 12.93 0.00 0.68
N ALA A 28 12.23 0.96 1.31
CA ALA A 28 10.78 1.04 1.25
C ALA A 28 10.27 1.23 -0.19
N LEU A 29 10.98 2.02 -1.02
CA LEU A 29 10.61 2.20 -2.43
C LEU A 29 10.72 0.90 -3.22
N ALA A 30 11.83 0.18 -3.07
CA ALA A 30 12.05 -1.08 -3.76
C ALA A 30 11.05 -2.16 -3.31
N ALA A 31 10.74 -2.22 -2.00
CA ALA A 31 9.74 -3.12 -1.45
C ALA A 31 8.33 -2.78 -1.96
N GLN A 32 7.97 -1.49 -1.98
CA GLN A 32 6.69 -1.03 -2.52
C GLN A 32 6.57 -1.34 -4.01
N GLN A 33 7.62 -1.11 -4.81
CA GLN A 33 7.62 -1.44 -6.24
C GLN A 33 7.52 -2.96 -6.48
N ARG A 34 8.27 -3.77 -5.72
CA ARG A 34 8.26 -5.24 -5.83
C ARG A 34 6.94 -5.85 -5.39
N ALA A 35 6.39 -5.38 -4.28
CA ALA A 35 5.09 -5.84 -3.77
C ALA A 35 3.90 -5.26 -4.55
N GLY A 36 4.15 -4.37 -5.52
CA GLY A 36 3.10 -3.70 -6.30
C GLY A 36 2.33 -2.63 -5.53
N GLY A 37 2.85 -2.17 -4.40
CA GLY A 37 2.17 -1.25 -3.47
C GLY A 37 0.89 -1.86 -2.89
N ALA A 38 -0.06 -1.00 -2.51
CA ALA A 38 -1.44 -1.42 -2.28
C ALA A 38 -2.09 -1.78 -3.62
N GLY A 39 -1.73 -2.95 -4.17
CA GLY A 39 -2.28 -3.46 -5.41
C GLY A 39 -3.77 -3.79 -5.29
N ALA A 40 -4.40 -4.14 -6.41
CA ALA A 40 -5.81 -4.53 -6.45
C ALA A 40 -6.09 -5.65 -5.42
N HIS A 41 -7.13 -5.48 -4.61
CA HIS A 41 -7.49 -6.42 -3.55
C HIS A 41 -7.74 -7.81 -4.15
N ARG A 42 -6.85 -8.76 -3.86
CA ARG A 42 -7.00 -10.16 -4.28
C ARG A 42 -7.70 -10.94 -3.18
N LYS A 43 -8.56 -11.88 -3.58
CA LYS A 43 -9.15 -12.85 -2.64
C LYS A 43 -8.03 -13.65 -1.98
N ASN A 44 -8.10 -13.79 -0.65
CA ASN A 44 -7.20 -14.65 0.10
C ASN A 44 -7.47 -16.13 -0.24
N ALA A 45 -6.52 -17.01 0.12
CA ALA A 45 -6.62 -18.43 -0.20
C ALA A 45 -7.90 -19.09 0.35
N SER A 46 -8.39 -18.66 1.52
CA SER A 46 -9.64 -19.17 2.09
C SER A 46 -10.87 -18.76 1.27
N ALA A 47 -10.94 -17.50 0.82
CA ALA A 47 -12.02 -17.04 -0.05
C ALA A 47 -12.02 -17.75 -1.41
N GLN A 48 -10.84 -18.04 -1.96
CA GLN A 48 -10.72 -18.86 -3.18
C GLN A 48 -11.26 -20.27 -2.94
N ARG A 49 -10.90 -20.92 -1.83
CA ARG A 49 -11.43 -22.26 -1.47
C ARG A 49 -12.95 -22.26 -1.30
N GLN A 50 -13.52 -21.24 -0.66
CA GLN A 50 -14.96 -21.15 -0.49
C GLN A 50 -15.67 -21.00 -1.83
N GLN A 51 -15.15 -20.17 -2.73
CA GLN A 51 -15.71 -20.00 -4.08
C GLN A 51 -15.67 -21.32 -4.87
N LEU A 52 -14.54 -22.02 -4.85
CA LEU A 52 -14.43 -23.33 -5.52
C LEU A 52 -15.38 -24.36 -4.91
N LYS A 53 -15.57 -24.34 -3.58
CA LYS A 53 -16.54 -25.22 -2.91
C LYS A 53 -17.97 -24.92 -3.37
N SER A 54 -18.37 -23.64 -3.43
CA SER A 54 -19.71 -23.29 -3.90
C SER A 54 -19.92 -23.67 -5.37
N ASP A 55 -18.91 -23.49 -6.21
CA ASP A 55 -18.99 -23.81 -7.63
C ASP A 55 -19.07 -25.33 -7.86
N LEU A 56 -18.34 -26.12 -7.06
CA LEU A 56 -18.43 -27.58 -7.06
C LEU A 56 -19.84 -28.03 -6.63
N LEU A 57 -20.36 -27.49 -5.52
CA LEU A 57 -21.69 -27.86 -5.02
C LEU A 57 -22.78 -27.56 -6.04
N LYS A 58 -22.72 -26.41 -6.73
CA LYS A 58 -23.66 -26.08 -7.81
C LYS A 58 -23.64 -27.14 -8.92
N LYS A 59 -22.44 -27.52 -9.38
CA LYS A 59 -22.29 -28.57 -10.42
C LYS A 59 -22.77 -29.94 -9.96
N LEU A 60 -22.63 -30.27 -8.68
CA LEU A 60 -22.94 -31.59 -8.13
C LEU A 60 -24.44 -31.77 -7.83
N VAL A 61 -25.11 -30.70 -7.40
CA VAL A 61 -26.55 -30.70 -7.10
C VAL A 61 -27.38 -30.56 -8.39
N GLY A 62 -26.75 -30.20 -9.51
CA GLY A 62 -27.37 -30.08 -10.82
C GLY A 62 -28.01 -28.70 -11.00
N ASP A 63 -27.75 -28.07 -12.14
CA ASP A 63 -28.46 -26.84 -12.55
C ASP A 63 -29.90 -27.22 -12.93
N PRO A 64 -30.95 -26.71 -12.25
CA PRO A 64 -32.35 -26.86 -12.71
C PRO A 64 -32.70 -25.91 -13.87
N GLU A 65 -31.73 -25.54 -14.71
CA GLU A 65 -31.85 -24.54 -15.77
C GLU A 65 -31.38 -25.14 -17.10
N LYS A 66 -31.96 -26.29 -17.47
CA LYS A 66 -31.98 -26.86 -18.83
C LYS A 66 -33.25 -27.70 -19.02
N GLU A 67 -34.40 -27.05 -19.04
CA GLU A 67 -35.60 -27.48 -19.79
C GLU A 67 -36.17 -26.26 -20.52
#